data_AF-A0A6L3F9K5-F1
#
_entry.id   AF-A0A6L3F9K5-F1
#
_cell.length_a   1.000
_cell.length_b   1.000
_cell.length_c   1.000
_cell.angle_alpha   90.00
_cell.angle_beta   90.00
_cell.angle_gamma   90.00
#
_symmetry.space_group_name_H-M   'P 1'
#
loop_
_entity.id
_entity.type
_entity.pdbx_description
1 polymer ?
#
loop_
_entity_poly.entity_id
_entity_poly.type
_entity_poly.pdbx_seq_one_letter_code
_entity_poly.pdbx_strand_id
1 'polypeptide(L)'
;MGIIKGLDMDRNQEVELFSPVYLCLENGRLNSAATGWSRNPLHCCNLQGRWPRKKRWNYWAITTETHLFSVTITDLDYAGLVFVYFADFAARQLTESTKLIPLGRGCDLPEHVNADVQYASRDVQAKMKQTNNGVELFVNLADFEKRPLTAHFTITTPPNHETLNVVVPWNERTFQFTSKQNTLPAQGVVTIDGQETRFDG
;
A
#
# COMPACT_ATOMS: atom_id res chain seq x y z
N MET A 1 54.59 4.61 3.88
CA MET A 1 53.81 3.88 2.86
C MET A 1 52.50 3.42 3.51
N GLY A 2 51.49 4.29 3.66
CA GLY A 2 50.38 4.43 2.70
C GLY A 2 49.30 3.37 2.99
N ILE A 3 48.47 3.54 4.04
CA ILE A 3 47.05 3.97 3.98
C ILE A 3 46.29 3.33 2.81
N ILE A 4 45.36 2.39 3.09
CA ILE A 4 43.92 2.55 2.82
C ILE A 4 43.15 1.68 3.83
N LYS A 5 42.66 2.29 4.93
CA LYS A 5 41.51 1.75 5.65
C LYS A 5 40.32 1.93 4.72
N GLY A 6 39.76 0.82 4.22
CA GLY A 6 38.51 0.86 3.46
C GLY A 6 37.45 1.61 4.27
N LEU A 7 36.81 2.57 3.62
CA LEU A 7 35.76 3.43 4.15
C LEU A 7 34.80 2.64 5.07
N ASP A 8 34.79 2.98 6.35
CA ASP A 8 33.54 2.96 7.10
C ASP A 8 32.64 4.02 6.45
N MET A 9 31.80 3.61 5.50
CA MET A 9 30.65 4.41 5.11
C MET A 9 29.80 4.55 6.37
N ASP A 10 29.66 5.78 6.83
CA ASP A 10 28.84 6.17 7.95
C ASP A 10 27.42 5.61 7.72
N ARG A 11 27.11 4.50 8.41
CA ARG A 11 25.91 3.69 8.17
C ARG A 11 24.60 4.39 8.56
N ASN A 12 24.69 5.66 8.97
CA ASN A 12 23.63 6.44 9.59
C ASN A 12 23.27 7.73 8.83
N GLN A 13 23.78 7.97 7.62
CA GLN A 13 23.40 9.16 6.87
C GLN A 13 22.08 8.91 6.12
N GLU A 14 20.99 9.53 6.61
CA GLU A 14 19.68 9.49 5.96
C GLU A 14 19.70 10.35 4.69
N VAL A 15 19.89 9.72 3.53
CA VAL A 15 19.95 10.39 2.23
C VAL A 15 18.54 10.65 1.70
N GLU A 16 18.24 11.91 1.39
CA GLU A 16 17.03 12.27 0.64
C GLU A 16 17.26 12.10 -0.87
N LEU A 17 16.31 11.47 -1.56
CA LEU A 17 16.32 11.27 -3.00
C LEU A 17 15.47 12.33 -3.71
N PHE A 18 16.00 12.83 -4.83
CA PHE A 18 15.37 13.89 -5.64
C PHE A 18 15.04 13.46 -7.08
N SER A 19 15.46 12.26 -7.49
CA SER A 19 15.21 11.72 -8.83
C SER A 19 14.67 10.28 -8.78
N PRO A 20 13.90 9.86 -9.81
CA PRO A 20 13.42 8.48 -9.90
C PRO A 20 14.53 7.45 -9.85
N VAL A 21 14.26 6.31 -9.22
CA VAL A 21 15.26 5.25 -8.99
C VAL A 21 14.62 3.86 -9.00
N TYR A 22 15.31 2.88 -9.59
CA TYR A 22 14.93 1.48 -9.46
C TYR A 22 15.30 0.95 -8.09
N LEU A 23 14.35 0.29 -7.42
CA LEU A 23 14.56 -0.33 -6.11
C LEU A 23 15.57 -1.50 -6.20
N CYS A 24 15.49 -2.30 -7.27
CA CYS A 24 16.34 -3.46 -7.49
C CYS A 24 17.21 -3.31 -8.74
N LEU A 25 18.43 -3.85 -8.66
CA LEU A 25 19.27 -4.13 -9.83
C LEU A 25 18.69 -5.33 -10.62
N GLU A 26 19.18 -5.56 -11.83
CA GLU A 26 18.78 -6.69 -12.71
C GLU A 26 18.92 -8.06 -12.04
N ASN A 27 19.86 -8.21 -11.11
CA ASN A 27 20.08 -9.45 -10.36
C ASN A 27 19.15 -9.62 -9.14
N GLY A 28 18.20 -8.71 -8.94
CA GLY A 28 17.24 -8.71 -7.83
C GLY A 28 17.80 -8.25 -6.47
N ARG A 29 19.06 -7.80 -6.40
CA ARG A 29 19.63 -7.18 -5.20
C ARG A 29 19.14 -5.73 -5.08
N LEU A 30 19.09 -5.24 -3.84
CA LEU A 30 18.84 -3.83 -3.55
C LEU A 30 19.82 -2.95 -4.33
N ASN A 31 19.29 -1.96 -5.03
CA ASN A 31 20.10 -0.89 -5.59
C ASN A 31 20.57 0.02 -4.45
N SER A 32 21.89 0.10 -4.22
CA SER A 32 22.43 0.97 -3.18
C SER A 32 22.02 2.44 -3.35
N ALA A 33 21.86 2.92 -4.58
CA ALA A 33 21.39 4.26 -4.89
C ALA A 33 19.90 4.49 -4.54
N ALA A 34 19.12 3.44 -4.33
CA ALA A 34 17.74 3.52 -3.87
C ALA A 34 17.62 3.62 -2.34
N THR A 35 18.73 3.46 -1.61
CA THR A 35 18.74 3.55 -0.14
C THR A 35 18.59 4.99 0.30
N GLY A 36 17.66 5.24 1.21
CA GLY A 36 17.35 6.58 1.70
C GLY A 36 15.84 6.78 1.83
N TRP A 37 15.42 8.04 1.75
CA TRP A 37 14.04 8.45 1.82
C TRP A 37 13.71 9.54 0.78
N SER A 38 12.43 9.79 0.53
CA SER A 38 12.00 10.91 -0.33
C SER A 38 10.62 11.43 0.04
N ARG A 39 10.41 12.72 -0.22
CA ARG A 39 9.12 13.43 -0.05
C ARG A 39 8.09 13.10 -1.12
N ASN A 40 8.50 12.43 -2.19
CA ASN A 40 7.67 12.05 -3.32
C ASN A 40 7.96 10.59 -3.69
N PRO A 41 7.00 9.85 -4.27
CA PRO A 41 7.20 8.45 -4.66
C PRO A 41 8.11 8.35 -5.89
N LEU A 42 9.41 8.28 -5.66
CA LEU A 42 10.44 8.22 -6.70
C LEU A 42 10.90 6.79 -7.03
N HIS A 43 10.60 5.82 -6.16
CA HIS A 43 11.02 4.43 -6.32
C HIS A 43 10.14 3.68 -7.33
N CYS A 44 10.78 3.06 -8.32
CA CYS A 44 10.19 1.97 -9.09
C CYS A 44 10.40 0.66 -8.31
N CYS A 45 9.32 0.07 -7.79
CA CYS A 45 9.32 -1.10 -6.90
C CYS A 45 9.44 -2.41 -7.69
N ASN A 46 10.46 -2.51 -8.54
CA ASN A 46 10.74 -3.63 -9.45
C ASN A 46 11.27 -4.89 -8.74
N LEU A 47 10.52 -5.41 -7.76
CA LEU A 47 10.89 -6.60 -6.98
C LEU A 47 10.91 -7.85 -7.87
N GLN A 48 12.11 -8.43 -8.03
CA GLN A 48 12.33 -9.59 -8.87
C GLN A 48 13.15 -10.69 -8.18
N GLY A 49 12.98 -11.92 -8.67
CA GLY A 49 13.60 -13.12 -8.11
C GLY A 49 13.02 -13.56 -6.77
N ARG A 50 13.69 -14.55 -6.14
CA ARG A 50 13.45 -14.99 -4.75
C ARG A 50 12.00 -15.43 -4.43
N TRP A 51 11.35 -16.11 -5.37
CA TRP A 51 10.09 -16.82 -5.11
C TRP A 51 10.28 -17.87 -4.01
N PRO A 52 9.35 -18.03 -3.04
CA PRO A 52 8.08 -17.31 -2.83
C PRO A 52 8.18 -16.32 -1.64
N ARG A 53 9.14 -15.39 -1.66
CA ARG A 53 9.41 -14.50 -0.53
C ARG A 53 9.17 -13.03 -0.80
N LYS A 54 8.70 -12.66 -1.99
CA LYS A 54 8.32 -11.26 -2.24
C LYS A 54 6.99 -10.99 -1.55
N LYS A 55 6.87 -9.78 -1.03
CA LYS A 55 5.64 -9.31 -0.39
C LYS A 55 5.35 -7.91 -0.92
N ARG A 56 4.17 -7.74 -1.48
CA ARG A 56 3.66 -6.48 -1.98
C ARG A 56 2.25 -6.30 -1.44
N TRP A 57 1.93 -5.10 -0.99
CA TRP A 57 0.58 -4.78 -0.59
C TRP A 57 0.31 -3.29 -0.81
N ASN A 58 -0.94 -2.97 -1.11
CA ASN A 58 -1.46 -1.61 -1.03
C ASN A 58 -2.54 -1.61 0.06
N TYR A 59 -2.47 -0.62 0.94
CA TYR A 59 -3.31 -0.51 2.13
C TYR A 59 -3.83 0.92 2.24
N TRP A 60 -5.14 1.04 2.38
CA TRP A 60 -5.79 2.30 2.75
C TRP A 60 -6.58 2.10 4.03
N ALA A 61 -6.39 3.01 4.98
CA ALA A 61 -7.24 3.15 6.14
C ALA A 61 -7.79 4.57 6.18
N ILE A 62 -9.11 4.66 6.35
CA ILE A 62 -9.87 5.88 6.42
C ILE A 62 -10.58 5.86 7.76
N THR A 63 -10.34 6.89 8.56
CA THR A 63 -10.75 6.92 9.96
C THR A 63 -11.44 8.23 10.29
N THR A 64 -12.51 8.16 11.05
CA THR A 64 -13.13 9.30 11.74
C THR A 64 -13.01 9.11 13.25
N GLU A 65 -13.58 10.02 14.02
CA GLU A 65 -13.71 9.84 15.48
C GLU A 65 -14.56 8.63 15.86
N THR A 66 -15.43 8.16 14.97
CA THR A 66 -16.44 7.12 15.27
C THR A 66 -16.19 5.81 14.54
N HIS A 67 -15.55 5.83 13.37
CA HIS A 67 -15.41 4.65 12.52
C HIS A 67 -14.02 4.52 11.89
N LEU A 68 -13.66 3.28 11.54
CA LEU A 68 -12.54 2.96 10.67
C LEU A 68 -13.03 2.07 9.54
N PHE A 69 -12.64 2.39 8.32
CA PHE A 69 -12.70 1.48 7.19
C PHE A 69 -11.29 1.25 6.67
N SER A 70 -10.93 0.01 6.35
CA SER A 70 -9.69 -0.25 5.63
C SER A 70 -9.83 -1.36 4.61
N VAL A 71 -9.02 -1.28 3.56
CA VAL A 71 -8.89 -2.33 2.56
C VAL A 71 -7.42 -2.52 2.21
N THR A 72 -7.03 -3.79 2.08
CA THR A 72 -5.70 -4.21 1.66
C THR A 72 -5.82 -5.13 0.47
N ILE A 73 -5.02 -4.91 -0.57
CA ILE A 73 -4.76 -5.90 -1.62
C ILE A 73 -3.30 -6.32 -1.48
N THR A 74 -3.05 -7.63 -1.38
CA THR A 74 -1.74 -8.20 -1.10
C THR A 74 -1.38 -9.26 -2.14
N ASP A 75 -0.10 -9.32 -2.51
CA ASP A 75 0.52 -10.41 -3.26
C ASP A 75 1.82 -10.85 -2.55
N LEU A 76 1.86 -12.11 -2.14
CA LEU A 76 2.98 -12.76 -1.44
C LEU A 76 3.69 -13.81 -2.31
N ASP A 77 3.56 -13.75 -3.64
CA ASP A 77 3.95 -14.77 -4.63
C ASP A 77 3.11 -16.07 -4.55
N TYR A 78 3.01 -16.69 -3.38
CA TYR A 78 2.29 -17.97 -3.19
C TYR A 78 0.82 -17.79 -2.79
N ALA A 79 0.46 -16.60 -2.34
CA ALA A 79 -0.89 -16.24 -1.92
C ALA A 79 -1.13 -14.75 -2.15
N GLY A 80 -2.33 -14.41 -2.61
CA GLY A 80 -2.85 -13.06 -2.55
C GLY A 80 -3.94 -12.97 -1.49
N LEU A 81 -4.16 -11.76 -0.99
CA LEU A 81 -5.21 -11.49 -0.02
C LEU A 81 -5.93 -10.21 -0.41
N VAL A 82 -7.25 -10.21 -0.32
CA VAL A 82 -8.02 -8.97 -0.14
C VAL A 82 -8.55 -8.99 1.27
N PHE A 83 -8.20 -7.97 2.04
CA PHE A 83 -8.57 -7.87 3.45
C PHE A 83 -9.29 -6.57 3.71
N VAL A 84 -10.51 -6.64 4.24
CA VAL A 84 -11.34 -5.48 4.52
C VAL A 84 -11.69 -5.47 6.01
N TYR A 85 -11.59 -4.29 6.64
CA TYR A 85 -12.05 -4.04 7.99
C TYR A 85 -13.06 -2.90 8.03
N PHE A 86 -14.03 -3.06 8.92
CA PHE A 86 -14.91 -1.99 9.34
C PHE A 86 -15.01 -2.00 10.87
N ALA A 87 -14.78 -0.86 11.51
CA ALA A 87 -14.88 -0.71 12.95
C ALA A 87 -15.82 0.43 13.29
N ASP A 88 -16.67 0.21 14.30
CA ASP A 88 -17.45 1.23 15.00
C ASP A 88 -16.88 1.34 16.42
N PHE A 89 -16.24 2.48 16.70
CA PHE A 89 -15.59 2.73 17.98
C PHE A 89 -16.58 3.00 19.12
N ALA A 90 -17.75 3.57 18.81
CA ALA A 90 -18.78 3.84 19.79
C ALA A 90 -19.45 2.54 20.24
N ALA A 91 -19.80 1.67 19.29
CA ALA A 91 -20.35 0.34 19.57
C ALA A 91 -19.29 -0.69 19.99
N ARG A 92 -17.99 -0.36 19.83
CA ARG A 92 -16.85 -1.27 20.05
C ARG A 92 -16.94 -2.54 19.22
N GLN A 93 -17.38 -2.40 17.98
CA GLN A 93 -17.52 -3.50 17.04
C GLN A 93 -16.41 -3.42 16.00
N LEU A 94 -15.81 -4.57 15.70
CA LEU A 94 -14.86 -4.74 14.62
C LEU A 94 -15.32 -5.92 13.78
N THR A 95 -15.44 -5.70 12.48
CA THR A 95 -15.84 -6.68 11.49
C THR A 95 -14.74 -6.76 10.45
N GLU A 96 -14.37 -7.97 10.05
CA GLU A 96 -13.28 -8.20 9.10
C GLU A 96 -13.66 -9.28 8.08
N SER A 97 -13.11 -9.17 6.87
CA SER A 97 -13.26 -10.21 5.84
C SER A 97 -11.96 -10.38 5.08
N THR A 98 -11.42 -11.59 5.12
CA THR A 98 -10.22 -11.98 4.36
C THR A 98 -10.60 -12.91 3.22
N LYS A 99 -10.32 -12.50 1.99
CA LYS A 99 -10.36 -13.37 0.83
C LYS A 99 -8.97 -13.86 0.48
N LEU A 100 -8.74 -15.17 0.64
CA LEU A 100 -7.52 -15.83 0.17
C LEU A 100 -7.60 -16.12 -1.33
N ILE A 101 -6.51 -15.81 -2.03
CA ILE A 101 -6.40 -15.91 -3.48
C ILE A 101 -5.18 -16.79 -3.79
N PRO A 102 -5.37 -18.00 -4.35
CA PRO A 102 -4.25 -18.87 -4.69
C PRO A 102 -3.27 -18.17 -5.63
N LEU A 103 -1.98 -18.22 -5.30
CA LEU A 103 -0.87 -17.70 -6.12
C LEU A 103 -1.00 -16.21 -6.50
N GLY A 104 -1.75 -15.41 -5.72
CA GLY A 104 -1.95 -13.99 -6.02
C GLY A 104 -2.71 -13.73 -7.32
N ARG A 105 -3.38 -14.75 -7.89
CA ARG A 105 -3.97 -14.66 -9.22
C ARG A 105 -4.98 -13.51 -9.33
N GLY A 106 -4.70 -12.56 -10.21
CA GLY A 106 -5.57 -11.41 -10.47
C GLY A 106 -5.38 -10.24 -9.51
N CYS A 107 -4.47 -10.33 -8.54
CA CYS A 107 -3.99 -9.17 -7.79
C CYS A 107 -3.06 -8.36 -8.69
N ASP A 108 -3.50 -7.16 -9.07
CA ASP A 108 -2.72 -6.24 -9.88
C ASP A 108 -2.09 -5.18 -8.97
N LEU A 109 -0.80 -5.34 -8.67
CA LEU A 109 0.01 -4.39 -7.90
C LEU A 109 1.21 -3.96 -8.75
N PRO A 110 1.10 -2.84 -9.48
CA PRO A 110 2.18 -2.35 -10.33
C PRO A 110 3.42 -1.91 -9.52
N GLU A 111 4.52 -1.68 -10.22
CA GLU A 111 5.81 -1.30 -9.61
C GLU A 111 5.84 0.16 -9.16
N HIS A 112 4.97 1.01 -9.70
CA HIS A 112 4.88 2.41 -9.32
C HIS A 112 3.86 2.61 -8.20
N VAL A 113 4.21 3.40 -7.18
CA VAL A 113 3.33 3.73 -6.05
C VAL A 113 2.03 4.40 -6.54
N ASN A 114 2.15 5.35 -7.47
CA ASN A 114 1.02 6.10 -8.00
C ASN A 114 0.43 5.41 -9.24
N ALA A 115 0.26 4.09 -9.18
CA ALA A 115 -0.45 3.33 -10.20
C ALA A 115 -1.77 2.80 -9.64
N ASP A 116 -2.66 2.41 -10.55
CA ASP A 116 -3.91 1.75 -10.19
C ASP A 116 -3.61 0.39 -9.56
N VAL A 117 -4.33 0.08 -8.48
CA VAL A 117 -4.27 -1.24 -7.82
C VAL A 117 -5.66 -1.84 -7.82
N GLN A 118 -5.77 -3.10 -8.19
CA GLN A 118 -7.07 -3.75 -8.25
C GLN A 118 -7.02 -5.27 -8.04
N TYR A 119 -8.16 -5.77 -7.59
CA TYR A 119 -8.52 -7.17 -7.63
C TYR A 119 -10.01 -7.29 -7.96
N ALA A 120 -10.38 -8.23 -8.82
CA ALA A 120 -11.76 -8.49 -9.15
C ALA A 120 -12.04 -9.99 -9.34
N SER A 121 -13.12 -10.42 -8.72
CA SER A 121 -13.74 -11.74 -8.87
C SER A 121 -15.26 -11.58 -8.84
N ARG A 122 -15.98 -12.71 -8.84
CA ARG A 122 -17.45 -12.69 -8.72
C ARG A 122 -17.93 -12.09 -7.39
N ASP A 123 -17.27 -12.46 -6.29
CA ASP A 123 -17.77 -12.18 -4.93
C ASP A 123 -17.01 -11.04 -4.24
N VAL A 124 -15.87 -10.63 -4.81
CA VAL A 124 -14.97 -9.60 -4.24
C VAL A 124 -14.44 -8.72 -5.35
N GLN A 125 -14.61 -7.41 -5.20
CA GLN A 125 -13.96 -6.39 -6.00
C GLN A 125 -13.33 -5.34 -5.08
N ALA A 126 -12.08 -4.99 -5.34
CA ALA A 126 -11.38 -3.89 -4.67
C ALA A 126 -10.57 -3.15 -5.72
N LYS A 127 -10.73 -1.82 -5.80
CA LYS A 127 -10.08 -0.96 -6.79
C LYS A 127 -9.62 0.32 -6.11
N MET A 128 -8.39 0.72 -6.38
CA MET A 128 -7.77 1.96 -5.93
C MET A 128 -7.24 2.62 -7.20
N LYS A 129 -8.01 3.57 -7.74
CA LYS A 129 -7.70 4.21 -9.02
C LYS A 129 -7.10 5.57 -8.79
N GLN A 130 -5.97 5.83 -9.42
CA GLN A 130 -5.33 7.13 -9.39
C GLN A 130 -6.15 8.11 -10.25
N THR A 131 -6.28 9.33 -9.75
CA THR A 131 -6.91 10.45 -10.45
C THR A 131 -5.94 11.62 -10.51
N ASN A 132 -6.31 12.68 -11.22
CA ASN A 132 -5.49 13.90 -11.28
C ASN A 132 -5.25 14.52 -9.90
N ASN A 133 -6.16 14.31 -8.94
CA ASN A 133 -6.15 15.00 -7.65
C ASN A 133 -6.21 14.03 -6.45
N GLY A 134 -5.87 12.74 -6.61
CA GLY A 134 -5.90 11.76 -5.53
C GLY A 134 -6.31 10.37 -5.97
N VAL A 135 -7.12 9.66 -5.18
CA VAL A 135 -7.47 8.25 -5.39
C VAL A 135 -8.98 8.04 -5.26
N GLU A 136 -9.56 7.29 -6.20
CA GLU A 136 -10.91 6.75 -6.11
C GLU A 136 -10.85 5.30 -5.64
N LEU A 137 -11.41 5.03 -4.47
CA LEU A 137 -11.41 3.73 -3.83
C LEU A 137 -12.80 3.12 -3.89
N PHE A 138 -12.90 1.91 -4.40
CA PHE A 138 -14.12 1.14 -4.49
C PHE A 138 -13.92 -0.28 -3.96
N VAL A 139 -14.83 -0.73 -3.10
CA VAL A 139 -14.88 -2.10 -2.60
C VAL A 139 -16.30 -2.63 -2.71
N ASN A 140 -16.44 -3.87 -3.17
CA ASN A 140 -17.69 -4.62 -3.15
C ASN A 140 -17.41 -6.06 -2.70
N LEU A 141 -18.07 -6.48 -1.62
CA LEU A 141 -18.02 -7.82 -1.06
C LEU A 141 -19.44 -8.38 -1.02
N ALA A 142 -19.63 -9.57 -1.59
CA ALA A 142 -20.89 -10.29 -1.47
C ALA A 142 -21.12 -10.84 -0.04
N ASP A 143 -20.04 -11.12 0.69
CA ASP A 143 -20.06 -11.66 2.05
C ASP A 143 -19.02 -10.96 2.95
N PHE A 144 -19.54 -10.17 3.88
CA PHE A 144 -18.87 -9.49 4.97
C PHE A 144 -19.59 -9.85 6.27
N GLU A 145 -19.24 -11.01 6.83
CA GLU A 145 -19.99 -11.66 7.92
C GLU A 145 -21.47 -11.88 7.57
N LYS A 146 -21.73 -12.58 6.45
CA LYS A 146 -23.05 -12.91 5.90
C LYS A 146 -23.88 -11.72 5.44
N ARG A 147 -23.27 -10.53 5.34
CA ARG A 147 -23.89 -9.29 4.87
C ARG A 147 -23.14 -8.77 3.65
N PRO A 148 -23.82 -8.20 2.64
CA PRO A 148 -23.13 -7.51 1.56
C PRO A 148 -22.48 -6.22 2.07
N LEU A 149 -21.31 -5.88 1.55
CA LEU A 149 -20.63 -4.61 1.82
C LEU A 149 -20.26 -3.92 0.50
N THR A 150 -20.62 -2.65 0.38
CA THR A 150 -20.05 -1.76 -0.65
C THR A 150 -19.41 -0.56 0.01
N ALA A 151 -18.28 -0.11 -0.51
CA ALA A 151 -17.63 1.10 -0.06
C ALA A 151 -17.12 1.92 -1.24
N HIS A 152 -17.32 3.24 -1.17
CA HIS A 152 -16.86 4.20 -2.16
C HIS A 152 -16.23 5.38 -1.45
N PHE A 153 -15.02 5.74 -1.85
CA PHE A 153 -14.32 6.90 -1.29
C PHE A 153 -13.58 7.68 -2.37
N THR A 154 -13.66 9.00 -2.27
CA THR A 154 -12.77 9.93 -2.94
C THR A 154 -11.75 10.42 -1.93
N ILE A 155 -10.48 10.11 -2.16
CA ILE A 155 -9.34 10.54 -1.35
C ILE A 155 -8.65 11.65 -2.12
N THR A 156 -8.54 12.82 -1.54
CA THR A 156 -7.97 14.01 -2.21
C THR A 156 -6.52 14.20 -1.79
N THR A 157 -5.64 14.43 -2.76
CA THR A 157 -4.25 14.83 -2.55
C THR A 157 -4.16 16.36 -2.68
N PRO A 158 -3.95 17.11 -1.59
CA PRO A 158 -3.77 18.55 -1.66
C PRO A 158 -2.54 18.94 -2.50
N PRO A 159 -2.52 20.14 -3.10
CA PRO A 159 -1.33 20.65 -3.76
C PRO A 159 -0.12 20.64 -2.82
N ASN A 160 1.04 20.24 -3.34
CA ASN A 160 2.31 20.15 -2.59
C ASN A 160 2.28 19.17 -1.40
N HIS A 161 1.34 18.23 -1.37
CA HIS A 161 1.33 17.20 -0.33
C HIS A 161 2.57 16.29 -0.45
N GLU A 162 3.39 16.29 0.59
CA GLU A 162 4.56 15.41 0.69
C GLU A 162 4.16 14.05 1.26
N THR A 163 4.84 13.01 0.79
CA THR A 163 4.66 11.61 1.20
C THR A 163 5.95 11.09 1.82
N LEU A 164 5.84 10.11 2.71
CA LEU A 164 7.02 9.48 3.30
C LEU A 164 7.36 8.19 2.56
N ASN A 165 8.48 8.18 1.85
CA ASN A 165 8.96 7.03 1.08
C ASN A 165 10.30 6.60 1.66
N VAL A 166 10.43 5.37 2.15
CA VAL A 166 11.63 4.94 2.89
C VAL A 166 12.04 3.55 2.47
N VAL A 167 13.34 3.37 2.24
CA VAL A 167 13.98 2.05 2.12
C VAL A 167 14.67 1.70 3.43
N VAL A 168 14.37 0.52 3.97
CA VAL A 168 15.05 -0.08 5.12
C VAL A 168 15.94 -1.24 4.62
N PRO A 169 17.27 -1.05 4.52
CA PRO A 169 18.17 -1.98 3.86
C PRO A 169 18.92 -2.90 4.85
N TRP A 170 18.27 -3.90 5.47
CA TRP A 170 18.99 -4.83 6.38
C TRP A 170 20.22 -5.48 5.73
N ASN A 171 20.09 -5.84 4.45
CA ASN A 171 21.21 -6.15 3.55
C ASN A 171 20.73 -6.09 2.10
N GLU A 172 21.65 -6.30 1.15
CA GLU A 172 21.33 -6.25 -0.27
C GLU A 172 20.32 -7.29 -0.76
N ARG A 173 19.96 -8.29 0.05
CA ARG A 173 18.98 -9.35 -0.26
C ARG A 173 17.72 -9.30 0.62
N THR A 174 17.72 -8.46 1.65
CA THR A 174 16.66 -8.35 2.65
C THR A 174 16.45 -6.88 2.95
N PHE A 175 15.39 -6.33 2.41
CA PHE A 175 15.08 -4.91 2.49
C PHE A 175 13.56 -4.73 2.42
N GLN A 176 13.11 -3.56 2.84
CA GLN A 176 11.73 -3.12 2.72
C GLN A 176 11.72 -1.75 2.08
N PHE A 177 10.75 -1.53 1.20
CA PHE A 177 10.35 -0.18 0.81
C PHE A 177 8.95 0.07 1.34
N THR A 178 8.66 1.29 1.77
CA THR A 178 7.31 1.71 2.14
C THR A 178 7.08 3.13 1.69
N SER A 179 5.98 3.35 0.97
CA SER A 179 5.43 4.67 0.68
C SER A 179 4.21 4.92 1.57
N LYS A 180 4.10 6.11 2.13
CA LYS A 180 3.01 6.51 3.01
C LYS A 180 2.42 7.84 2.57
N GLN A 181 1.18 7.77 2.09
CA GLN A 181 0.30 8.90 1.76
C GLN A 181 -0.54 9.21 3.01
N ASN A 182 0.07 9.88 3.98
CA ASN A 182 -0.56 10.07 5.29
C ASN A 182 -1.53 11.25 5.27
N THR A 183 -2.54 11.21 6.15
CA THR A 183 -3.40 12.37 6.48
C THR A 183 -4.03 13.04 5.25
N LEU A 184 -4.42 12.25 4.25
CA LEU A 184 -5.18 12.74 3.11
C LEU A 184 -6.66 12.88 3.47
N PRO A 185 -7.32 14.00 3.11
CA PRO A 185 -8.77 14.10 3.21
C PRO A 185 -9.44 13.00 2.38
N ALA A 186 -10.44 12.35 2.96
CA ALA A 186 -11.16 11.24 2.38
C ALA A 186 -12.66 11.32 2.71
N GLN A 187 -13.47 11.39 1.66
CA GLN A 187 -14.93 11.43 1.78
C GLN A 187 -15.52 10.19 1.13
N GLY A 188 -16.53 9.60 1.76
CA GLY A 188 -17.12 8.39 1.22
C GLY A 188 -18.25 7.80 2.04
N VAL A 189 -18.71 6.66 1.58
CA VAL A 189 -19.77 5.88 2.22
C VAL A 189 -19.40 4.41 2.24
N VAL A 190 -19.65 3.78 3.39
CA VAL A 190 -19.65 2.32 3.54
C VAL A 190 -21.09 1.90 3.79
N THR A 191 -21.58 0.95 3.00
CA THR A 191 -22.92 0.38 3.14
C THR A 191 -22.79 -1.09 3.50
N ILE A 192 -23.35 -1.50 4.64
CA ILE A 192 -23.37 -2.89 5.09
C ILE A 192 -24.83 -3.29 5.30
N ASP A 193 -25.31 -4.29 4.55
CA ASP A 193 -26.70 -4.75 4.62
C ASP A 193 -27.74 -3.61 4.48
N GLY A 194 -27.45 -2.64 3.61
CA GLY A 194 -28.29 -1.46 3.38
C GLY A 194 -28.14 -0.34 4.41
N GLN A 195 -27.36 -0.52 5.48
CA GLN A 195 -27.06 0.55 6.44
C GLN A 195 -25.83 1.35 6.00
N GLU A 196 -25.99 2.67 5.87
CA GLU A 196 -24.92 3.58 5.45
C GLU A 196 -24.17 4.18 6.63
N THR A 197 -22.84 4.20 6.53
CA THR A 197 -21.93 4.97 7.37
C THR A 197 -21.15 5.93 6.49
N ARG A 198 -21.24 7.23 6.76
CA ARG A 198 -20.52 8.26 6.01
C ARG A 198 -19.21 8.62 6.67
N PHE A 199 -18.23 8.92 5.84
CA PHE A 199 -16.91 9.41 6.22
C PHE A 199 -16.71 10.77 5.53
N ASP A 200 -16.33 11.77 6.30
CA ASP A 200 -16.22 13.18 5.88
C ASP A 200 -14.96 13.85 6.43
N GLY A 201 -13.85 13.10 6.49
CA GLY A 201 -12.56 13.54 7.05
C GLY A 201 -11.55 14.04 6.03
#